data_AF-A0A2E0BTE7-F1
#
_entry.id   AF-A0A2E0BTE7-F1
#
_cell.length_a   1.000
_cell.length_b   1.000
_cell.length_c   1.000
_cell.angle_alpha   90.00
_cell.angle_beta   90.00
_cell.angle_gamma   90.00
#
_symmetry.space_group_name_H-M   'P 1'
#
loop_
_entity.id
_entity.type
_entity.pdbx_description
1 polymer ?
#
loop_
_entity_poly.entity_id
_entity_poly.type
_entity_poly.pdbx_seq_one_letter_code
_entity_poly.pdbx_strand_id
1 'polypeptide(L)' 'MSEDKLTSVKVIDELYRKFKEKSISEDFSLQKLVNRSLHLFVYDEDFKDKVLKNSDLETSGSKY' A
#
# COMPACT_ATOMS: atom_id res chain seq x y z
N MET A 1 21.14 6.66 -11.88
CA MET A 1 20.75 6.93 -10.49
C MET A 1 19.23 6.94 -10.47
N SER A 2 18.59 5.98 -9.81
CA SER A 2 17.14 6.04 -9.61
C SER A 2 16.89 7.09 -8.54
N GLU A 3 16.27 8.22 -8.91
CA GLU A 3 15.95 9.28 -7.96
C GLU A 3 14.76 8.85 -7.10
N ASP A 4 15.03 8.39 -5.88
CA ASP A 4 14.00 8.12 -4.89
C ASP A 4 13.37 9.45 -4.43
N LYS A 5 12.03 9.55 -4.51
CA LYS A 5 11.28 10.73 -4.07
C LYS A 5 10.61 10.48 -2.72
N LEU A 6 10.88 11.33 -1.73
CA LEU A 6 10.16 11.31 -0.46
C LEU A 6 8.73 11.87 -0.65
N THR A 7 7.72 11.09 -0.26
CA THR A 7 6.31 11.46 -0.34
C THR A 7 5.61 11.09 0.96
N SER A 8 4.76 11.98 1.49
CA SER A 8 4.00 11.77 2.72
C SER A 8 2.55 11.44 2.43
N VAL A 9 2.05 10.33 2.97
CA VAL A 9 0.64 9.93 2.90
C VAL A 9 0.17 9.43 4.26
N LYS A 10 -1.12 9.59 4.57
CA LYS A 10 -1.75 8.97 5.74
C LYS A 10 -2.18 7.55 5.37
N VAL A 11 -1.98 6.61 6.30
CA VAL A 11 -2.42 5.22 6.16
C VAL A 11 -3.31 4.85 7.35
N ILE A 12 -4.16 3.85 7.18
CA ILE A 12 -4.99 3.31 8.27
C ILE A 12 -4.06 2.68 9.30
N ASP A 13 -4.11 3.16 10.55
CA ASP A 13 -3.17 2.76 11.61
C ASP A 13 -3.19 1.26 11.88
N GLU A 14 -4.38 0.66 11.96
CA GLU A 14 -4.52 -0.79 12.21
C GLU A 14 -3.90 -1.63 11.08
N LEU A 15 -4.09 -1.22 9.81
CA LEU A 15 -3.48 -1.90 8.66
C LEU A 15 -1.96 -1.76 8.68
N TYR A 16 -1.45 -0.57 9.02
CA TYR A 16 -0.01 -0.35 9.13
C TYR A 16 0.60 -1.17 10.26
N ARG A 17 -0.09 -1.32 11.39
CA ARG A 17 0.38 -2.16 12.50
C ARG A 17 0.42 -3.64 12.10
N LYS A 18 -0.65 -4.15 11.48
CA LYS A 18 -0.70 -5.53 10.96
C LYS A 18 0.37 -5.78 9.90
N PHE A 19 0.61 -4.80 9.02
CA PHE A 19 1.70 -4.86 8.05
C PHE A 19 3.06 -5.00 8.73
N LYS A 20 3.37 -4.14 9.71
CA LYS A 20 4.64 -4.21 10.45
C LYS A 20 4.83 -5.56 11.14
N GLU A 21 3.79 -6.08 11.81
CA GLU A 21 3.84 -7.39 12.46
C GLU A 21 4.18 -8.51 11.47
N LYS A 22 3.58 -8.50 10.26
CA LYS A 22 3.82 -9.50 9.21
C LYS A 22 5.14 -9.30 8.45
N SER A 23 5.59 -8.07 8.28
CA SER A 23 6.74 -7.75 7.43
C SER A 23 8.08 -8.03 8.12
N ILE A 24 8.09 -8.15 9.45
CA ILE A 24 9.28 -8.49 10.25
C ILE A 24 9.85 -9.85 9.85
N SER A 25 9.00 -10.86 9.64
CA SER A 25 9.46 -12.21 9.27
C SER A 25 10.02 -12.30 7.85
N GLU A 26 9.66 -11.35 6.99
CA GLU A 26 9.92 -11.40 5.54
C GLU A 26 11.04 -10.43 5.08
N ASP A 27 11.75 -9.77 6.01
CA ASP A 27 12.69 -8.67 5.71
C ASP A 27 12.10 -7.64 4.72
N PHE A 28 10.81 -7.33 4.93
CA PHE A 28 10.02 -6.55 3.99
C PHE A 28 9.68 -5.17 4.57
N SER A 29 9.83 -4.13 3.74
CA SER A 29 9.62 -2.74 4.16
C SER A 29 8.43 -2.11 3.45
N LEU A 30 7.86 -1.07 4.07
CA LEU A 30 6.76 -0.31 3.47
C LEU A 30 7.19 0.32 2.14
N GLN A 31 8.43 0.81 2.04
CA GLN A 31 8.96 1.37 0.79
C GLN A 31 9.02 0.31 -0.32
N LYS A 32 9.47 -0.93 -0.01
CA LYS A 32 9.43 -2.05 -0.97
C LYS A 32 7.98 -2.35 -1.40
N LEU A 33 7.02 -2.36 -0.48
CA LEU A 33 5.61 -2.57 -0.78
C LEU A 33 5.05 -1.49 -1.71
N VAL A 34 5.24 -0.22 -1.36
CA VAL A 34 4.71 0.92 -2.11
C VAL A 34 5.30 0.93 -3.52
N ASN A 35 6.61 0.81 -3.66
CA ASN A 35 7.27 0.81 -4.98
C ASN A 35 6.77 -0.33 -5.87
N ARG A 36 6.65 -1.55 -5.32
CA ARG A 36 6.12 -2.70 -6.08
C ARG A 36 4.65 -2.54 -6.43
N SER A 37 3.85 -2.00 -5.51
CA SER A 37 2.42 -1.77 -5.76
C SER A 37 2.20 -0.68 -6.80
N LEU A 38 3.00 0.39 -6.80
CA LEU A 38 2.98 1.43 -7.84
C LEU A 38 3.34 0.84 -9.20
N HIS A 39 4.40 0.02 -9.27
CA HIS A 39 4.78 -0.66 -10.51
C HIS A 39 3.65 -1.57 -11.03
N LEU A 40 3.10 -2.44 -10.18
CA LEU A 40 1.98 -3.30 -10.56
C LEU A 40 0.74 -2.49 -10.96
N PHE A 41 0.43 -1.40 -10.25
CA PHE A 41 -0.69 -0.54 -10.61
C PHE A 41 -0.56 0.10 -12.00
N VAL A 42 0.69 0.38 -12.45
CA VAL A 42 0.95 1.00 -13.75
C VAL A 42 1.00 -0.03 -14.88
N TYR A 43 1.49 -1.25 -14.64
CA TYR A 43 1.82 -2.21 -15.69
C TYR A 43 0.99 -3.51 -15.66
N ASP A 44 0.19 -3.74 -14.62
CA ASP A 44 -0.67 -4.92 -14.46
C ASP A 44 -2.13 -4.47 -14.35
N GLU A 45 -2.88 -4.63 -15.43
CA GLU A 45 -4.27 -4.19 -15.51
C GLU A 45 -5.18 -4.96 -14.54
N ASP A 46 -4.92 -6.24 -14.27
CA ASP A 46 -5.70 -7.04 -13.32
C ASP A 46 -5.49 -6.54 -11.88
N PHE A 47 -4.24 -6.22 -11.53
CA PHE A 47 -3.91 -5.64 -10.24
C PHE A 47 -4.52 -4.25 -10.08
N LYS A 48 -4.40 -3.40 -11.10
CA LYS A 48 -5.01 -2.07 -11.13
C LYS A 48 -6.52 -2.14 -10.93
N ASP A 49 -7.21 -3.02 -11.66
CA ASP A 49 -8.64 -3.25 -11.52
C ASP A 49 -9.01 -3.70 -10.11
N LYS A 50 -8.23 -4.62 -9.53
CA LYS A 50 -8.43 -5.06 -8.15
C LYS A 50 -8.29 -3.92 -7.13
N VAL A 51 -7.31 -3.03 -7.31
CA VAL A 51 -7.13 -1.86 -6.44
C VAL A 51 -8.28 -0.87 -6.59
N LEU A 52 -8.73 -0.59 -7.82
CA LEU A 52 -9.81 0.37 -8.09
C LEU A 52 -11.19 -0.14 -7.64
N LYS A 53 -11.44 -1.46 -7.70
CA LYS A 53 -12.72 -2.08 -7.32
C LYS A 53 -12.79 -2.45 -5.84
N ASN A 54 -11.70 -2.34 -5.08
CA ASN A 54 -11.67 -2.68 -3.67
C ASN A 54 -12.38 -1.60 -2.82
N SER A 55 -13.63 -1.85 -2.46
CA SER A 55 -14.44 -1.00 -1.57
C SER A 55 -14.37 -1.40 -0.10
N ASP A 56 -13.72 -2.52 0.25
CA ASP A 56 -13.74 -3.07 1.62
C ASP A 56 -13.10 -2.12 2.66
N LEU A 57 -12.25 -1.20 2.17
CA LEU A 57 -11.54 -0.22 2.98
C LEU A 57 -12.31 1.09 3.20
N GLU A 58 -13.43 1.33 2.51
CA GLU A 58 -14.25 2.55 2.69
C GLU A 58 -14.83 2.69 4.12
N THR A 59 -14.93 1.59 4.87
CA THR A 59 -15.42 1.62 6.25
C THR A 59 -14.46 2.21 7.27
N SER A 60 -13.20 2.49 6.90
CA SER A 60 -12.17 2.93 7.86
C SER A 60 -11.90 4.45 7.87
N GLY A 61 -12.84 5.28 7.38
CA GLY A 61 -12.63 6.73 7.43
C GLY A 61 -13.83 7.64 7.22
N SER A 62 -15.02 7.12 6.89
CA SER A 62 -16.23 7.96 6.79
C SER A 62 -17.24 7.56 7.86
N LYS A 63 -17.01 8.05 9.08
CA LYS A 63 -18.05 8.33 10.07
C LYS A 63 -17.53 9.42 11.02
N TYR A 64 -18.02 10.64 10.75
CA TYR A 64 -17.98 11.86 11.56
C TYR A 64 -16.67 12.65 11.62
#